data_AF-A0A3D4TXY3-F1
#
_entry.id   AF-A0A3D4TXY3-F1
#
_cell.length_a   1.000
_cell.length_b   1.000
_cell.length_c   1.000
_cell.angle_alpha   90.00
_cell.angle_beta   90.00
_cell.angle_gamma   90.00
#
_symmetry.space_group_name_H-M   'P 1'
#
loop_
_entity.id
_entity.type
_entity.pdbx_description
1 polymer ?
#
loop_
_entity_poly.entity_id
_entity_poly.type
_entity_poly.pdbx_seq_one_letter_code
_entity_poly.pdbx_strand_id
1 'polypeptide(L)'
;NLCIEEYDSKNIKRKGLNNHILQYKDYLKDKMTISEISPRSMLKLDEDMAKAMKKMERSNRIMCFLPGIDCGSCGAPSCQALAEDIVQGKAAISHCIFLQKTMEQTRKLNPDHSFRIMEKIWGKDRFEKNCNKIEKSKRYH
;
A
#
# COMPACT_ATOMS: atom_id res chain seq x y z
N ASN A 1 -7.17 32.93 18.59
CA ASN A 1 -7.03 31.47 18.37
C ASN A 1 -5.96 31.25 17.32
N LEU A 2 -4.69 31.46 17.70
CA LEU A 2 -3.72 30.41 18.12
C LEU A 2 -3.36 29.50 16.94
N CYS A 3 -2.15 29.41 16.40
CA CYS A 3 -0.85 30.02 16.66
C CYS A 3 -0.05 29.89 15.35
N ILE A 4 0.32 31.01 14.70
CA ILE A 4 1.54 31.01 13.87
C ILE A 4 2.62 31.42 14.85
N GLU A 5 3.23 30.45 15.52
CA GLU A 5 4.41 30.73 16.32
C GLU A 5 5.56 31.06 15.38
N GLU A 6 5.97 32.34 15.46
CA GLU A 6 7.23 32.84 14.97
C GLU A 6 8.34 31.88 15.42
N TYR A 7 8.96 31.20 14.45
CA TYR A 7 10.12 30.36 14.71
C TYR A 7 11.32 31.26 15.07
N ASP A 8 11.43 31.60 16.35
CA ASP A 8 12.53 32.37 16.91
C ASP A 8 13.84 31.61 16.67
N SER A 9 14.67 32.18 15.81
CA SER A 9 15.89 31.56 15.27
C SER A 9 17.09 31.67 16.22
N LYS A 10 16.86 31.88 17.51
CA LYS A 10 17.93 32.07 18.50
C LYS A 10 18.15 30.80 19.33
N ASN A 11 19.38 30.30 19.23
CA ASN A 11 20.03 29.26 20.05
C ASN A 11 19.83 27.78 19.66
N ILE A 12 20.43 27.40 18.53
CA ILE A 12 21.09 26.08 18.45
C ILE A 12 22.59 26.34 18.20
N LYS A 13 23.40 26.28 19.28
CA LYS A 13 24.85 26.32 19.20
C LYS A 13 25.39 25.05 18.52
N ARG A 14 25.34 24.97 17.19
CA ARG A 14 26.05 23.94 16.42
C ARG A 14 27.46 24.45 16.13
N LYS A 15 28.43 23.92 16.88
CA LYS A 15 29.86 24.01 16.56
C LYS A 15 30.07 23.51 15.12
N GLY A 16 30.65 24.38 14.28
CA GLY A 16 31.27 24.01 13.01
C GLY A 16 30.41 23.23 12.03
N LEU A 17 29.46 23.88 11.36
CA LEU A 17 28.90 23.34 10.12
C LEU A 17 29.23 24.34 9.00
N ASN A 18 30.28 24.03 8.23
CA ASN A 18 30.49 24.67 6.94
C ASN A 18 29.27 24.33 6.08
N ASN A 19 28.33 25.27 6.03
CA ASN A 19 27.05 25.11 5.34
C ASN A 19 27.23 25.23 3.83
N HIS A 20 28.05 24.34 3.24
CA HIS A 20 28.30 24.25 1.80
C HIS A 20 26.99 24.05 1.02
N ILE A 21 25.95 23.50 1.65
CA ILE A 21 24.59 23.40 1.09
C ILE A 21 23.95 24.78 0.84
N LEU A 22 24.26 25.82 1.63
CA LEU A 22 23.68 27.15 1.43
C LEU A 22 24.10 27.78 0.10
N GLN A 23 25.24 27.39 -0.46
CA GLN A 23 25.68 27.91 -1.77
C GLN A 23 24.80 27.44 -2.92
N TYR A 24 24.06 26.34 -2.73
CA TYR A 24 23.11 25.80 -3.71
C TYR A 24 21.68 26.25 -3.43
N LYS A 25 21.45 27.21 -2.53
CA LYS A 25 20.11 27.65 -2.12
C LYS A 25 19.24 28.03 -3.32
N ASP A 26 19.78 28.80 -4.25
CA ASP A 26 19.02 29.30 -5.40
C ASP A 26 18.77 28.20 -6.42
N TYR A 27 19.77 27.33 -6.65
CA TYR A 27 19.64 26.13 -7.48
C TYR A 27 18.55 25.18 -6.94
N LEU A 28 18.54 24.93 -5.63
CA LEU A 28 17.55 24.06 -5.01
C LEU A 28 16.16 24.70 -5.07
N LYS A 29 16.03 26.01 -4.80
CA LYS A 29 14.75 26.71 -4.88
C LYS A 29 14.11 26.61 -6.27
N ASP A 30 14.91 26.75 -7.33
CA ASP A 30 14.44 26.59 -8.72
C ASP A 30 13.96 25.16 -9.01
N LYS A 31 14.62 24.15 -8.44
CA LYS A 31 14.26 22.73 -8.66
C LYS A 31 13.22 22.17 -7.69
N MET A 32 12.88 22.91 -6.63
CA MET A 32 11.90 22.48 -5.61
C MET A 32 10.46 22.94 -5.91
N THR A 33 10.20 23.60 -7.03
CA THR A 33 8.83 23.95 -7.43
C THR A 33 8.04 22.69 -7.79
N ILE A 34 7.04 22.40 -6.97
CA ILE A 34 6.05 21.35 -7.19
C ILE A 34 4.78 21.99 -7.77
N SER A 35 4.20 21.36 -8.78
CA SER A 35 2.88 21.72 -9.29
C SER A 35 1.79 21.54 -8.23
N GLU A 36 0.65 22.20 -8.40
CA GLU A 36 -0.48 22.09 -7.47
C GLU A 36 -0.79 20.63 -7.10
N ILE A 37 -0.67 20.31 -5.81
CA ILE A 37 -0.86 18.94 -5.31
C ILE A 37 -2.35 18.74 -5.12
N SER A 38 -3.02 18.14 -6.10
CA SER A 38 -4.39 17.67 -5.90
C SER A 38 -4.39 16.55 -4.84
N PRO A 39 -5.36 16.53 -3.90
CA PRO A 39 -5.53 15.40 -2.98
C PRO A 39 -5.61 14.11 -3.78
N ARG A 40 -4.68 13.18 -3.57
CA ARG A 40 -4.82 11.85 -4.14
C ARG A 40 -6.01 11.20 -3.45
N SER A 41 -7.07 10.94 -4.20
CA SER A 41 -8.30 10.34 -3.66
C SER A 41 -8.08 8.86 -3.36
N MET A 42 -7.25 8.56 -2.37
CA MET A 42 -6.85 7.19 -2.01
C MET A 42 -8.05 6.31 -1.61
N LEU A 43 -9.16 6.94 -1.20
CA LEU A 43 -10.38 6.27 -0.71
C LEU A 43 -11.58 6.41 -1.66
N LYS A 44 -11.44 7.05 -2.82
CA LYS A 44 -12.57 7.27 -3.74
C LYS A 44 -12.74 6.05 -4.65
N LEU A 45 -13.92 5.43 -4.61
CA LEU A 45 -14.24 4.24 -5.41
C LEU A 45 -14.47 4.56 -6.89
N ASP A 46 -15.05 5.73 -7.18
CA ASP A 46 -15.29 6.25 -8.53
C ASP A 46 -15.46 7.77 -8.50
N GLU A 47 -15.16 8.44 -9.61
CA GLU A 47 -15.40 9.87 -9.77
C GLU A 47 -16.89 10.21 -9.81
N ASP A 48 -17.69 9.33 -10.40
CA ASP A 48 -19.15 9.42 -10.49
C ASP A 48 -19.79 8.82 -9.23
N MET A 49 -20.55 9.63 -8.49
CA MET A 49 -21.22 9.22 -7.26
C MET A 49 -22.14 8.01 -7.43
N ALA A 50 -22.88 7.93 -8.53
CA ALA A 50 -23.77 6.80 -8.79
C ALA A 50 -22.97 5.50 -9.02
N LYS A 51 -21.82 5.59 -9.71
CA LYS A 51 -20.92 4.44 -9.87
C LYS A 51 -20.24 4.07 -8.55
N ALA A 52 -19.86 5.06 -7.74
CA ALA A 52 -19.28 4.84 -6.42
C ALA A 52 -20.26 4.10 -5.50
N MET A 53 -21.53 4.48 -5.47
CA MET A 53 -22.58 3.78 -4.70
C MET A 53 -22.74 2.33 -5.15
N LYS A 54 -22.77 2.07 -6.47
CA LYS A 54 -22.83 0.69 -7.00
C LYS A 54 -21.61 -0.14 -6.61
N LYS A 55 -20.42 0.46 -6.63
CA LYS A 55 -19.17 -0.18 -6.18
C LYS A 55 -19.21 -0.48 -4.68
N MET A 56 -19.72 0.44 -3.87
CA MET A 56 -19.89 0.25 -2.43
C MET A 56 -20.83 -0.92 -2.12
N GLU A 57 -22.00 -0.98 -2.77
CA GLU A 57 -22.93 -2.10 -2.62
C GLU A 57 -22.30 -3.44 -3.04
N ARG A 58 -21.52 -3.44 -4.14
CA ARG A 58 -20.79 -4.63 -4.57
C ARG A 58 -19.70 -5.02 -3.56
N SER A 59 -19.00 -4.05 -2.96
CA SER A 59 -17.99 -4.30 -1.94
C SER A 59 -18.63 -4.97 -0.71
N ASN A 60 -19.76 -4.44 -0.24
CA ASN A 60 -20.53 -5.02 0.87
C ASN A 60 -20.98 -6.46 0.58
N ARG A 61 -21.38 -6.76 -0.66
CA ARG A 61 -21.70 -8.15 -1.06
C ARG A 61 -20.48 -9.06 -1.03
N ILE A 62 -19.30 -8.57 -1.40
CA ILE A 62 -18.05 -9.35 -1.32
C ILE A 62 -17.70 -9.64 0.14
N MET A 63 -17.94 -8.70 1.05
CA MET A 63 -17.71 -8.91 2.47
C MET A 63 -18.46 -10.10 3.06
N CYS A 64 -19.64 -10.45 2.54
CA CYS A 64 -20.36 -11.66 2.96
C CYS A 64 -19.60 -12.96 2.69
N PHE A 65 -18.65 -12.96 1.75
CA PHE A 65 -17.81 -14.12 1.45
C PHE A 65 -16.46 -14.07 2.16
N LEU A 66 -16.00 -12.88 2.58
CA LEU A 66 -14.72 -12.72 3.25
C LEU A 66 -14.82 -13.14 4.73
N PRO A 67 -13.73 -13.64 5.33
CA PRO A 67 -13.76 -14.15 6.70
C PRO A 67 -13.88 -13.06 7.78
N GLY A 68 -13.60 -11.79 7.47
CA GLY A 68 -13.74 -10.68 8.42
C GLY A 68 -12.71 -10.61 9.54
N ILE A 69 -11.57 -11.31 9.41
CA ILE A 69 -10.51 -11.38 10.46
C ILE A 69 -9.31 -10.45 10.22
N ASP A 70 -9.33 -9.68 9.13
CA ASP A 70 -8.31 -8.67 8.78
C ASP A 70 -6.83 -9.16 8.88
N CYS A 71 -6.57 -10.38 8.40
CA CYS A 71 -5.25 -11.02 8.51
C CYS A 71 -4.11 -10.42 7.64
N GLY A 72 -4.41 -9.50 6.72
CA GLY A 72 -3.41 -8.86 5.85
C GLY A 72 -2.72 -9.76 4.81
N SER A 73 -3.03 -11.06 4.76
CA SER A 73 -2.33 -12.03 3.90
C SER A 73 -2.45 -11.75 2.41
N CYS A 74 -3.50 -11.06 1.97
CA CYS A 74 -3.69 -10.67 0.57
C CYS A 74 -2.94 -9.39 0.17
N GLY A 75 -2.25 -8.73 1.11
CA GLY A 75 -1.59 -7.44 0.91
C GLY A 75 -2.47 -6.22 1.19
N ALA A 76 -3.77 -6.39 1.43
CA ALA A 76 -4.67 -5.32 1.85
C ALA A 76 -4.72 -5.18 3.39
N PRO A 77 -4.90 -3.97 3.94
CA PRO A 77 -4.90 -3.73 5.39
C PRO A 77 -6.13 -4.28 6.14
N SER A 78 -7.23 -4.53 5.44
CA SER A 78 -8.46 -5.12 5.98
C SER A 78 -9.21 -5.92 4.92
N CYS A 79 -10.18 -6.74 5.34
CA CYS A 79 -11.07 -7.47 4.43
C CYS A 79 -11.89 -6.49 3.58
N GLN A 80 -12.34 -5.39 4.18
CA GLN A 80 -13.05 -4.32 3.48
C GLN A 80 -12.16 -3.71 2.37
N ALA A 81 -10.89 -3.44 2.65
CA ALA A 81 -9.97 -2.94 1.65
C ALA A 81 -9.76 -3.94 0.49
N LEU A 82 -9.67 -5.25 0.80
CA LEU A 82 -9.63 -6.27 -0.26
C LEU A 82 -10.93 -6.29 -1.09
N ALA A 83 -12.09 -6.16 -0.45
CA ALA A 83 -13.37 -6.09 -1.17
C ALA A 83 -13.42 -4.89 -2.12
N GLU A 84 -12.91 -3.74 -1.67
CA GLU A 84 -12.77 -2.53 -2.48
C GLU A 84 -11.80 -2.71 -3.65
N ASP A 85 -10.65 -3.33 -3.42
CA ASP A 85 -9.68 -3.67 -4.47
C ASP A 85 -10.29 -4.61 -5.52
N ILE A 86 -11.14 -5.55 -5.12
CA ILE A 86 -11.85 -6.46 -6.03
C ILE A 86 -12.86 -5.68 -6.90
N VAL A 87 -13.66 -4.77 -6.32
CA VAL A 87 -14.61 -3.97 -7.13
C VAL A 87 -13.92 -2.96 -8.05
N GLN A 88 -12.71 -2.54 -7.70
CA GLN A 88 -11.85 -1.68 -8.52
C GLN A 88 -11.04 -2.48 -9.57
N GLY A 89 -11.10 -3.82 -9.55
CA GLY A 89 -10.35 -4.68 -10.49
C GLY A 89 -8.85 -4.78 -10.20
N LYS A 90 -8.41 -4.33 -9.01
CA LYS A 90 -7.01 -4.40 -8.55
C LYS A 90 -6.68 -5.78 -7.95
N ALA A 91 -7.70 -6.47 -7.43
CA ALA A 91 -7.57 -7.79 -6.82
C ALA A 91 -8.66 -8.75 -7.30
N ALA A 92 -8.47 -10.04 -7.00
CA ALA A 92 -9.46 -11.09 -7.22
C ALA A 92 -9.87 -11.74 -5.89
N ILE A 93 -11.03 -12.38 -5.86
CA ILE A 93 -11.52 -13.09 -4.66
C ILE A 93 -10.54 -14.17 -4.18
N SER A 94 -9.80 -14.79 -5.11
CA SER A 94 -8.77 -15.79 -4.86
C SER A 94 -7.47 -15.22 -4.27
N HIS A 95 -7.35 -13.89 -4.08
CA HIS A 95 -6.26 -13.29 -3.30
C HIS A 95 -6.46 -13.51 -1.79
N CYS A 96 -7.70 -13.70 -1.33
CA CYS A 96 -7.95 -14.11 0.06
C CYS A 96 -7.53 -15.57 0.23
N ILE A 97 -6.53 -15.84 1.09
CA ILE A 97 -6.01 -17.20 1.30
C ILE A 97 -7.10 -18.19 1.72
N PHE A 98 -8.07 -17.76 2.54
CA PHE A 98 -9.19 -18.60 2.98
C PHE A 98 -10.08 -19.03 1.81
N LEU A 99 -10.50 -18.09 0.98
CA LEU A 99 -11.31 -18.39 -0.20
C LEU A 99 -10.51 -19.14 -1.25
N GLN A 100 -9.22 -18.84 -1.40
CA GLN A 100 -8.32 -19.59 -2.28
C GLN A 100 -8.29 -21.07 -1.90
N LYS A 101 -8.12 -21.39 -0.60
CA LYS A 101 -8.14 -22.77 -0.10
C LYS A 101 -9.49 -23.45 -0.29
N THR A 102 -10.59 -22.75 -0.04
CA THR A 102 -11.94 -23.27 -0.36
C THR A 102 -12.11 -23.54 -1.86
N MET A 103 -11.57 -22.68 -2.73
CA MET A 103 -11.63 -22.85 -4.19
C MET A 103 -10.75 -24.00 -4.68
N GLU A 104 -9.57 -24.21 -4.09
CA GLU A 104 -8.72 -25.37 -4.35
C GLU A 104 -9.44 -26.67 -3.95
N GLN A 105 -9.98 -26.73 -2.74
CA GLN A 105 -10.72 -27.89 -2.23
C GLN A 105 -11.93 -28.26 -3.10
N THR A 106 -12.66 -27.24 -3.58
CA THR A 106 -13.81 -27.42 -4.48
C THR A 106 -13.43 -27.55 -5.96
N ARG A 107 -12.12 -27.64 -6.28
CA ARG A 107 -11.57 -27.75 -7.64
C ARG A 107 -11.96 -26.60 -8.59
N LYS A 108 -12.36 -25.45 -8.04
CA LYS A 108 -12.64 -24.21 -8.78
C LYS A 108 -11.37 -23.41 -9.10
N LEU A 109 -10.27 -23.72 -8.42
CA LEU A 109 -8.96 -23.12 -8.67
C LEU A 109 -7.91 -24.22 -8.71
N ASN A 110 -7.16 -24.27 -9.82
CA ASN A 110 -6.04 -25.20 -9.96
C ASN A 110 -4.91 -24.79 -8.99
N PRO A 111 -4.27 -25.74 -8.28
CA PRO A 111 -3.17 -25.47 -7.36
C PRO A 111 -2.00 -24.67 -7.96
N ASP A 112 -1.62 -24.91 -9.21
CA ASP A 112 -0.53 -24.17 -9.88
C ASP A 112 -0.92 -22.70 -10.12
N HIS A 113 -2.19 -22.47 -10.45
CA HIS A 113 -2.71 -21.11 -10.58
C HIS A 113 -2.77 -20.41 -9.22
N SER A 114 -3.18 -21.13 -8.18
CA SER A 114 -3.15 -20.62 -6.80
C SER A 114 -1.73 -20.22 -6.38
N PHE A 115 -0.74 -21.04 -6.68
CA PHE A 115 0.66 -20.75 -6.38
C PHE A 115 1.15 -19.49 -7.10
N ARG A 116 0.83 -19.33 -8.40
CA ARG A 116 1.13 -18.11 -9.15
C ARG A 116 0.50 -16.84 -8.55
N ILE A 117 -0.72 -16.95 -8.02
CA ILE A 117 -1.37 -15.84 -7.30
C ILE A 117 -0.56 -15.50 -6.05
N MET A 118 -0.16 -16.51 -5.28
CA MET A 118 0.62 -16.34 -4.06
C MET A 118 1.99 -15.70 -4.32
N GLU A 119 2.68 -16.08 -5.40
CA GLU A 119 3.92 -15.41 -5.83
C GLU A 119 3.70 -13.95 -6.24
N LYS A 120 2.56 -13.62 -6.85
CA LYS A 120 2.24 -12.24 -7.21
C LYS A 120 2.03 -11.36 -5.97
N ILE A 121 1.44 -11.91 -4.91
CA ILE A 121 1.15 -11.18 -3.67
C ILE A 121 2.40 -11.04 -2.79
N TRP A 122 3.13 -12.14 -2.55
CA TRP A 122 4.26 -12.14 -1.60
C TRP A 122 5.64 -12.02 -2.25
N GLY A 123 5.74 -12.22 -3.56
CA GLY A 123 6.98 -12.23 -4.33
C GLY A 123 7.42 -13.63 -4.74
N LYS A 124 8.24 -13.71 -5.79
CA LYS A 124 8.86 -14.95 -6.27
C LYS A 124 9.89 -15.48 -5.27
N ASP A 125 10.12 -16.80 -5.28
CA ASP A 125 11.13 -17.51 -4.47
C ASP A 125 10.94 -17.39 -2.94
N ARG A 126 9.78 -16.88 -2.50
CA ARG A 126 9.45 -16.74 -1.07
C ARG A 126 9.07 -18.07 -0.42
N PHE A 127 8.55 -19.00 -1.21
CA PHE A 127 8.14 -20.34 -0.77
C PHE A 127 9.30 -21.34 -0.71
N GLU A 128 10.44 -21.03 -1.31
CA GLU A 128 11.62 -21.90 -1.27
C GLU A 128 12.35 -21.78 0.06
N LYS A 129 12.76 -22.92 0.63
CA LYS A 129 13.59 -22.95 1.84
C LYS A 129 15.00 -22.47 1.49
N ASN A 130 15.43 -21.37 2.10
CA ASN A 130 16.80 -20.89 1.95
C ASN A 130 17.30 -20.35 3.30
N CYS A 131 18.21 -21.10 3.93
CA CYS A 131 18.79 -20.78 5.23
C CYS A 131 19.68 -19.52 5.22
N ASN A 132 20.11 -19.05 4.04
CA ASN A 132 20.99 -17.90 3.87
C ASN A 132 20.23 -16.60 3.53
N LYS A 133 18.88 -16.60 3.61
CA LYS A 133 18.04 -15.43 3.30
C LYS A 133 18.34 -14.21 4.17
N ILE A 134 18.80 -14.42 5.41
CA ILE A 134 19.06 -13.35 6.40
C ILE A 134 20.31 -12.52 6.02
N GLU A 135 21.31 -13.12 5.37
CA GLU A 135 22.57 -12.43 5.04
C GLU A 135 22.38 -11.33 3.97
N LYS A 136 21.39 -11.49 3.09
CA LYS A 136 21.14 -10.54 2.00
C LYS A 136 20.27 -9.35 2.41
N SER A 137 19.44 -9.45 3.46
CA SER A 137 18.57 -8.34 3.89
C SER A 137 19.31 -7.28 4.73
N LYS A 138 20.47 -7.62 5.30
CA LYS A 138 21.30 -6.70 6.11
C LYS A 138 22.18 -5.76 5.28
N ARG A 139 22.15 -5.83 3.95
CA ARG A 139 22.98 -5.00 3.07
C ARG A 139 22.40 -3.59 2.81
N TYR A 140 21.19 -3.31 3.27
CA TYR A 140 20.48 -2.04 3.05
C TYR A 140 20.20 -1.25 4.33
N HIS A 141 20.90 -1.56 5.43
CA HIS A 141 20.87 -0.79 6.68
C HIS A 141 22.27 -0.34 7.05
#